data_AF-A0A392QDN0-F1
#
_entry.id   AF-A0A392QDN0-F1
#
_cell.length_a   1.000
_cell.length_b   1.000
_cell.length_c   1.000
_cell.angle_alpha   90.00
_cell.angle_beta   90.00
_cell.angle_gamma   90.00
#
_symmetry.space_group_name_H-M   'P 1'
#
loop_
_entity.id
_entity.type
_entity.pdbx_description
1 polymer ?
#
loop_
_entity_poly.entity_id
_entity_poly.type
_entity_poly.pdbx_seq_one_letter_code
_entity_poly.pdbx_strand_id
1 'polypeptide(L)'
;MLVAIGDIALASAYSQIAIDIQDSLKSSPPENKVMKRANMIGISTMTMFFISSACFGYAAFGSNTPGNILMSSGFHKPFWLLELANVFIIVHLLGAFQ
;
A
#
# COMPACT_ATOMS: atom_id res chain seq x y z
N MET A 1 5.54 -8.15 16.62
CA MET A 1 5.44 -9.27 15.66
C MET A 1 4.01 -9.46 15.15
N LEU A 2 3.01 -9.69 16.02
CA LEU A 2 1.61 -9.85 15.58
C LEU A 2 1.02 -8.62 14.87
N VAL A 3 1.33 -7.41 15.34
CA VAL A 3 0.90 -6.15 14.71
C VAL A 3 1.37 -6.05 13.26
N ALA A 4 2.66 -6.27 13.00
CA ALA A 4 3.21 -6.22 11.64
C ALA A 4 2.57 -7.25 10.70
N ILE A 5 2.25 -8.45 11.19
CA ILE A 5 1.53 -9.47 10.40
C ILE A 5 0.10 -9.00 10.09
N GLY A 6 -0.56 -8.37 11.06
CA GLY A 6 -1.89 -7.77 10.88
C GLY A 6 -1.89 -6.66 9.83
N ASP A 7 -0.90 -5.76 9.86
CA ASP A 7 -0.76 -4.67 8.89
C ASP A 7 -0.52 -5.20 7.47
N ILE A 8 0.33 -6.23 7.33
CA ILE A 8 0.56 -6.89 6.03
C ILE A 8 -0.72 -7.55 5.53
N ALA A 9 -1.46 -8.25 6.40
CA ALA A 9 -2.70 -8.92 6.04
C ALA A 9 -3.77 -7.91 5.59
N LEU A 10 -3.91 -6.78 6.29
CA LEU A 10 -4.82 -5.72 5.91
C LEU A 10 -4.42 -5.08 4.58
N ALA A 11 -3.14 -4.79 4.39
CA ALA A 11 -2.67 -4.18 3.15
C ALA A 11 -2.83 -5.09 1.92
N SER A 12 -2.83 -6.41 2.12
CA SER A 12 -3.07 -7.41 1.06
C SER A 12 -4.51 -7.91 0.97
N ALA A 13 -5.45 -7.26 1.67
CA ALA A 13 -6.87 -7.60 1.63
C ALA A 13 -7.56 -6.96 0.41
N TYR A 14 -7.55 -7.67 -0.73
CA TYR A 14 -8.29 -7.29 -1.94
C TYR A 14 -9.07 -8.45 -2.55
N SER A 15 -9.17 -9.58 -1.85
CA SER A 15 -9.75 -10.83 -2.35
C SER A 15 -11.21 -10.69 -2.78
N GLN A 16 -12.00 -9.84 -2.10
CA GLN A 16 -13.39 -9.58 -2.48
C GLN A 16 -13.46 -8.90 -3.86
N ILE A 17 -12.69 -7.83 -4.05
CA ILE A 17 -12.62 -7.09 -5.32
C ILE A 17 -12.01 -7.95 -6.44
N ALA A 18 -11.07 -8.85 -6.11
CA ALA A 18 -10.44 -9.75 -7.09
C ALA A 18 -11.45 -10.65 -7.81
N ILE A 19 -12.51 -11.07 -7.12
CA ILE A 19 -13.58 -11.88 -7.71
C ILE A 19 -14.40 -11.05 -8.69
N ASP A 20 -14.80 -9.84 -8.31
CA ASP A 20 -15.56 -8.93 -9.16
C ASP A 20 -14.78 -8.52 -10.41
N ILE A 21 -13.47 -8.28 -10.27
CA ILE A 21 -12.58 -8.01 -11.41
C ILE A 21 -12.55 -9.22 -12.34
N GLN A 22 -12.39 -10.43 -11.79
CA GLN A 22 -12.32 -11.64 -12.60
C GLN A 22 -13.61 -11.86 -13.39
N ASP A 23 -14.77 -11.61 -12.79
CA ASP A 23 -16.10 -11.74 -13.44
C ASP A 23 -16.29 -10.72 -14.57
N SER A 24 -15.61 -9.57 -14.52
CA SER A 24 -15.65 -8.56 -15.58
C SER A 24 -14.77 -8.87 -16.80
N LEU A 25 -13.89 -9.88 -16.71
CA LEU A 25 -12.93 -10.20 -17.77
C LEU A 25 -13.62 -10.86 -18.97
N LYS A 26 -13.00 -10.72 -20.15
CA LYS A 26 -13.47 -11.41 -21.35
C LYS A 26 -13.24 -12.91 -21.21
N SER A 27 -14.16 -13.72 -21.73
CA SER A 27 -14.10 -15.19 -21.72
C SER A 27 -12.91 -15.78 -22.52
N SER A 28 -12.30 -14.99 -23.41
CA SER A 28 -11.09 -15.38 -24.15
C SER A 28 -10.05 -14.25 -24.14
N PRO A 29 -8.79 -14.51 -23.72
CA PRO A 29 -8.27 -15.76 -23.15
C PRO A 29 -8.87 -16.06 -21.76
N PRO A 30 -8.67 -17.28 -21.19
CA PRO A 30 -9.26 -17.66 -19.90
C PRO A 30 -8.98 -16.64 -18.80
N GLU A 31 -10.04 -16.22 -18.10
CA GLU A 31 -10.01 -15.18 -17.07
C GLU A 31 -8.97 -15.48 -15.98
N ASN A 32 -8.84 -16.75 -15.59
CA ASN A 32 -7.85 -17.19 -14.60
C ASN A 32 -6.39 -16.91 -15.02
N LYS A 33 -6.08 -16.95 -16.32
CA LYS A 33 -4.73 -16.64 -16.84
C LYS A 33 -4.47 -15.15 -16.79
N VAL A 34 -5.45 -14.36 -17.20
CA VAL A 34 -5.36 -12.90 -17.18
C VAL A 34 -5.28 -12.41 -15.74
N MET A 35 -6.17 -12.88 -14.87
CA MET A 35 -6.20 -12.52 -13.47
C MET A 35 -4.92 -12.96 -12.74
N LYS A 36 -4.39 -14.17 -13.00
CA LYS A 36 -3.11 -14.61 -12.40
C LYS A 36 -1.95 -13.69 -12.79
N ARG A 37 -1.88 -13.25 -14.06
CA ARG A 37 -0.83 -12.33 -14.52
C ARG A 37 -0.99 -10.95 -13.89
N ALA A 38 -2.22 -10.42 -13.88
CA ALA A 38 -2.53 -9.15 -13.22
C ALA A 38 -2.15 -9.20 -11.73
N ASN A 39 -2.52 -10.28 -11.06
CA ASN A 39 -2.24 -10.50 -9.65
C ASN A 39 -0.74 -10.58 -9.36
N MET A 40 0.00 -11.34 -10.17
CA MET A 40 1.46 -11.45 -10.03
C MET A 40 2.14 -10.09 -10.15
N ILE A 41 1.74 -9.29 -11.14
CA ILE A 41 2.28 -7.93 -11.32
C ILE A 41 1.88 -7.05 -10.13
N GLY A 42 0.60 -7.03 -9.76
CA GLY A 42 0.07 -6.19 -8.67
C GLY A 42 0.74 -6.47 -7.32
N ILE A 43 0.78 -7.73 -6.88
CA ILE A 43 1.43 -8.12 -5.62
C ILE A 43 2.93 -7.82 -5.67
N SER A 44 3.59 -8.12 -6.80
CA SER A 44 5.02 -7.88 -6.93
C SER A 44 5.36 -6.40 -6.80
N THR A 45 4.60 -5.54 -7.50
CA THR A 45 4.76 -4.09 -7.41
C THR A 45 4.49 -3.57 -6.00
N MET A 46 3.39 -3.96 -5.37
CA MET A 46 3.05 -3.58 -3.99
C MET A 46 4.16 -3.97 -3.00
N THR A 47 4.64 -5.21 -3.10
CA THR A 47 5.71 -5.73 -2.25
C THR A 47 7.00 -4.94 -2.41
N MET A 48 7.39 -4.62 -3.65
CA MET A 48 8.58 -3.81 -3.93
C MET A 48 8.47 -2.42 -3.30
N PHE A 49 7.31 -1.76 -3.43
CA PHE A 49 7.10 -0.44 -2.82
C PHE A 49 7.15 -0.49 -1.30
N PHE A 50 6.55 -1.50 -0.68
CA PHE A 50 6.55 -1.65 0.78
C PHE A 50 7.92 -1.93 1.34
N ILE A 51 8.68 -2.87 0.73
CA ILE A 51 10.06 -3.15 1.14
C ILE A 51 10.92 -1.90 0.97
N SER A 52 10.83 -1.21 -0.16
CA SER A 52 11.61 0.01 -0.41
C SER A 52 11.31 1.07 0.65
N SER A 53 10.02 1.30 0.95
CA SER A 53 9.60 2.27 1.95
C SER A 53 10.04 1.89 3.37
N ALA A 54 9.98 0.59 3.71
CA ALA A 54 10.46 0.08 4.99
C ALA A 54 11.98 0.22 5.13
N CYS A 55 12.74 -0.10 4.09
CA CYS A 55 14.19 0.09 4.06
C CYS A 55 14.57 1.56 4.21
N PHE A 56 13.90 2.48 3.50
CA PHE A 56 14.15 3.91 3.64
C PHE A 56 13.75 4.45 5.02
N GLY A 57 12.60 4.02 5.55
CA GLY A 57 12.16 4.40 6.90
C GLY A 57 13.17 3.96 7.96
N TYR A 58 13.62 2.70 7.89
CA TYR A 58 14.63 2.18 8.80
C TYR A 58 15.99 2.86 8.61
N ALA A 59 16.40 3.17 7.37
CA ALA A 59 17.65 3.89 7.12
C ALA A 59 17.62 5.33 7.68
N ALA A 60 16.45 5.99 7.69
CA ALA A 60 16.29 7.35 8.18
C ALA A 60 16.16 7.44 9.71
N PHE A 61 15.45 6.50 10.35
CA PHE A 61 15.09 6.59 11.77
C PHE A 61 15.67 5.46 12.65
N GLY A 62 16.26 4.43 12.04
CA GLY A 62 16.81 3.28 12.74
C GLY A 62 15.77 2.58 13.62
N SER A 63 16.20 2.18 14.83
CA SER A 63 15.34 1.55 15.84
C SER A 63 14.24 2.48 16.38
N ASN A 64 14.31 3.79 16.11
CA ASN A 64 13.32 4.77 16.55
C ASN A 64 12.26 5.06 15.47
N THR A 65 12.11 4.19 14.47
CA THR A 65 11.10 4.36 13.42
C THR A 65 9.69 4.34 14.04
N PRO A 66 8.92 5.44 13.96
CA PRO A 66 7.57 5.49 14.50
C PRO A 66 6.60 4.64 13.65
N GLY A 67 5.58 4.07 14.29
CA GLY A 67 4.56 3.27 13.60
C GLY A 67 3.75 4.06 12.57
N ASN A 68 3.66 5.38 12.71
CA ASN A 68 3.18 6.28 11.67
C ASN A 68 4.26 7.35 11.43
N ILE A 69 4.92 7.26 10.28
CA ILE A 69 6.02 8.17 9.88
C ILE A 69 5.53 9.61 9.73
N LEU A 70 4.23 9.81 9.46
CA LEU A 70 3.60 11.12 9.30
C LEU A 70 3.13 11.73 10.62
N MET A 71 2.94 10.91 11.67
CA MET A 71 2.57 11.38 13.01
C MET A 71 3.85 11.66 13.82
N SER A 72 4.43 12.83 13.57
CA SER A 72 5.15 13.65 14.57
C SER A 72 6.50 13.20 15.18
N SER A 73 7.17 12.08 14.82
CA SER A 73 8.44 11.74 15.50
C SER A 73 9.74 12.09 14.76
N GLY A 74 9.70 12.36 13.45
CA GLY A 74 10.92 12.40 12.62
C GLY A 74 11.25 13.73 11.96
N PHE A 75 10.27 14.35 11.29
CA PHE A 75 10.49 15.53 10.46
C PHE A 75 10.14 16.80 11.22
N HIS A 76 11.13 17.37 11.91
CA HIS A 76 10.97 18.65 12.59
C HIS A 76 11.08 19.84 11.63
N LYS A 77 11.69 19.68 10.43
CA LYS A 77 11.78 20.69 9.34
C LYS A 77 12.07 20.00 8.00
N PRO A 78 11.51 20.47 6.85
CA PRO A 78 10.44 21.44 6.68
C PRO A 78 9.03 20.80 6.74
N PHE A 79 8.10 21.47 7.43
CA PHE A 79 6.73 20.97 7.65
C PHE A 79 5.85 20.89 6.39
N TRP A 80 6.17 21.65 5.36
CA TRP A 80 5.37 21.69 4.12
C TRP A 80 5.29 20.34 3.40
N LEU A 81 6.36 19.53 3.46
CA LEU A 81 6.36 18.20 2.84
C LEU A 81 5.40 17.25 3.56
N LEU A 82 5.29 17.37 4.89
CA LEU A 82 4.36 16.60 5.70
C LEU A 82 2.91 17.02 5.40
N GLU A 83 2.64 18.32 5.32
CA GLU A 83 1.32 18.85 4.96
C GLU A 83 0.90 18.37 3.56
N LEU A 84 1.81 18.43 2.59
CA LEU A 84 1.55 17.94 1.23
C LEU A 84 1.24 16.43 1.21
N ALA A 85 2.00 15.62 1.95
CA ALA A 85 1.74 14.19 2.08
C ALA A 85 0.36 13.92 2.70
N ASN A 86 -0.02 14.67 3.73
CA ASN A 86 -1.34 14.57 4.34
C ASN A 86 -2.47 14.97 3.38
N VAL A 87 -2.27 16.00 2.54
CA VAL A 87 -3.24 16.37 1.48
C VAL A 87 -3.44 15.23 0.49
N PHE A 88 -2.36 14.56 0.07
CA PHE A 88 -2.49 13.39 -0.82
C PHE A 88 -3.25 12.24 -0.17
N ILE A 89 -3.04 11.99 1.12
CA ILE A 89 -3.82 10.98 1.86
C ILE A 89 -5.30 11.36 1.88
N ILE A 90 -5.63 12.61 2.18
CA ILE A 90 -7.02 13.09 2.18
C ILE A 90 -7.65 12.88 0.80
N VAL A 91 -6.99 13.32 -0.28
CA VAL A 91 -7.49 13.15 -1.65
C VAL A 91 -7.67 11.67 -2.00
N HIS A 92 -6.72 10.81 -1.63
CA HIS A 92 -6.82 9.37 -1.84
C HIS A 92 -8.01 8.75 -1.09
N LEU A 93 -8.19 9.10 0.19
CA LEU A 93 -9.30 8.61 1.01
C LEU A 93 -10.66 9.12 0.53
N LEU A 94 -10.76 10.38 0.11
CA LEU A 94 -11.97 10.93 -0.48
C LEU A 94 -12.37 10.19 -1.76
N GLY A 95 -11.41 9.86 -2.62
CA GLY A 95 -11.66 9.06 -3.82
C GLY A 95 -12.00 7.60 -3.55
N ALA A 96 -11.51 7.04 -2.43
CA ALA A 96 -11.83 5.68 -1.99
C ALA A 96 -13.18 5.61 -1.24
N PHE A 97 -13.76 6.75 -0.86
CA PHE A 97 -15.08 6.82 -0.25
C PHE A 97 -16.14 6.63 -1.34
N GLN A 98 -16.63 5.40 -1.47
CA GLN A 98 -17.71 4.99 -2.37
C GLN A 98 -18.83 4.30 -1.57
#